data_AF-A0A4Q3SQ88-F1
#
_entry.id   AF-A0A4Q3SQ88-F1
#
_cell.length_a   1.000
_cell.length_b   1.000
_cell.length_c   1.000
_cell.angle_alpha   90.00
_cell.angle_beta   90.00
_cell.angle_gamma   90.00
#
_symmetry.space_group_name_H-M   'P 1'
#
loop_
_entity.id
_entity.type
_entity.pdbx_description
1 polymer ?
#
loop_
_entity_poly.entity_id
_entity_poly.type
_entity_poly.pdbx_seq_one_letter_code
_entity_poly.pdbx_strand_id
1 'polypeptide(L)'
;MKRFFTLAALLITIVSFAAPVPRGGRIIISNSDNSLISVRLNGRMYNVNRQTIFLENLAGGKHRLEVYKTEKRPFSSSKTVLIFSQAVYVDPSYILDVFIDRFGAVNLKKNMTVRSTGNGYGNGYGDRYGERNDDRYDDRTVIRYDARNGGAMNPQYENDRNNDRNKDNNDRNNDRNSDRNSDRNNDRNNDKNGDQYNDRNS
;
A
#
# COMPACT_ATOMS: atom_id res chain seq x y z
N MET A 1 13.65 -20.80 63.56
CA MET A 1 12.74 -21.12 62.43
C MET A 1 12.42 -19.94 61.48
N LYS A 2 12.72 -18.66 61.80
CA LYS A 2 12.33 -17.51 60.95
C LYS A 2 13.20 -17.25 59.69
N ARG A 3 14.37 -17.89 59.56
CA ARG A 3 15.33 -17.61 58.47
C ARG A 3 14.99 -18.30 57.14
N PHE A 4 14.21 -19.38 57.17
CA PHE A 4 13.81 -20.09 55.96
C PHE A 4 12.74 -19.32 55.15
N PHE A 5 11.91 -18.52 55.82
CA PHE A 5 10.83 -17.77 55.17
C PHE A 5 11.37 -16.63 54.31
N THR A 6 12.41 -15.93 54.76
CA THR A 6 13.03 -14.82 54.03
C THR A 6 13.77 -15.30 52.79
N LEU A 7 14.39 -16.48 52.84
CA LEU A 7 15.06 -17.09 51.68
C LEU A 7 14.04 -17.53 50.62
N ALA A 8 12.92 -18.15 51.04
CA ALA A 8 11.85 -18.54 50.13
C ALA A 8 11.20 -17.32 49.45
N ALA A 9 10.97 -16.24 50.19
CA ALA A 9 10.44 -15.00 49.64
C ALA A 9 11.39 -14.37 48.59
N LEU A 10 12.70 -14.45 48.79
CA LEU A 10 13.70 -13.92 47.86
C LEU A 10 13.85 -14.76 46.59
N LEU A 11 13.59 -16.07 46.66
CA LEU A 11 13.56 -16.92 45.45
C LEU A 11 12.31 -16.65 44.60
N ILE A 12 11.16 -16.36 45.22
CA ILE A 12 9.91 -16.05 44.50
C ILE A 12 10.02 -14.71 43.74
N THR A 13 10.77 -13.73 44.25
CA THR A 13 10.93 -12.44 43.56
C THR A 13 11.81 -12.52 42.30
N ILE A 14 12.77 -13.45 42.24
CA ILE A 14 13.68 -13.60 41.08
C ILE A 14 12.98 -14.29 39.90
N VAL A 15 12.03 -15.20 40.15
CA VAL A 15 11.35 -15.95 39.07
C VAL A 15 10.37 -15.06 38.28
N SER A 16 9.84 -13.99 38.89
CA SER A 16 8.85 -13.11 38.24
C SER A 16 9.40 -12.28 37.06
N PHE A 17 10.72 -12.14 36.91
CA PHE A 17 11.34 -11.37 35.82
C PHE A 17 11.83 -12.23 34.65
N ALA A 18 11.70 -13.56 34.72
CA ALA A 18 12.16 -14.46 33.66
C ALA A 18 11.07 -14.77 32.60
N ALA A 19 9.85 -14.25 32.77
CA ALA A 19 8.81 -14.44 31.77
C ALA A 19 9.17 -13.69 30.47
N PRO A 20 9.14 -14.34 29.30
CA PRO A 20 9.35 -13.65 28.04
C PRO A 20 8.30 -12.54 27.89
N VAL A 21 8.77 -11.33 27.56
CA VAL A 21 7.88 -10.17 27.38
C VAL A 21 6.76 -10.55 26.41
N PRO A 22 5.48 -10.47 26.81
CA PRO A 22 4.37 -10.79 25.93
C PRO A 22 4.48 -9.89 24.70
N ARG A 23 4.50 -10.52 23.53
CA ARG A 23 4.57 -9.77 22.28
C ARG A 23 3.22 -9.08 22.11
N GLY A 24 3.23 -7.78 21.85
CA GLY A 24 2.02 -7.11 21.41
C GLY A 24 1.72 -7.43 19.95
N GLY A 25 0.44 -7.41 19.60
CA GLY A 25 0.01 -7.47 18.21
C GLY A 25 0.35 -6.18 17.45
N ARG A 26 0.19 -6.25 16.13
CA ARG A 26 0.48 -5.16 15.21
C ARG A 26 -0.71 -4.92 14.29
N ILE A 27 -1.07 -3.65 14.11
CA ILE A 27 -1.98 -3.21 13.06
C ILE A 27 -1.21 -2.28 12.12
N ILE A 28 -1.29 -2.53 10.81
CA ILE A 28 -0.79 -1.63 9.78
C ILE A 28 -2.00 -0.99 9.11
N ILE A 29 -2.05 0.33 9.08
CA ILE A 29 -3.15 1.07 8.46
C ILE A 29 -2.58 1.83 7.28
N SER A 30 -3.12 1.56 6.10
CA SER A 30 -2.71 2.20 4.84
C SER A 30 -3.89 2.92 4.23
N ASN A 31 -3.64 4.12 3.73
CA ASN A 31 -4.65 4.96 3.10
C ASN A 31 -4.20 5.35 1.69
N SER A 32 -5.03 5.00 0.71
CA SER A 32 -4.85 5.38 -0.69
C SER A 32 -5.82 6.50 -1.15
N ASP A 33 -6.74 6.93 -0.28
CA ASP A 33 -7.60 8.08 -0.53
C ASP A 33 -6.80 9.39 -0.38
N ASN A 34 -7.10 10.35 -1.25
CA ASN A 34 -6.57 11.70 -1.20
C ASN A 34 -7.29 12.59 -0.18
N SER A 35 -8.37 12.11 0.43
CA SER A 35 -9.14 12.82 1.46
C SER A 35 -8.47 12.80 2.85
N LEU A 36 -8.97 13.66 3.73
CA LEU A 36 -8.53 13.75 5.12
C LEU A 36 -9.14 12.59 5.92
N ILE A 37 -8.35 11.54 6.19
CA ILE A 37 -8.78 10.34 6.90
C ILE A 37 -8.18 10.31 8.30
N SER A 38 -9.04 10.08 9.30
CA SER A 38 -8.64 9.84 10.68
C SER A 38 -9.14 8.49 11.12
N VAL A 39 -8.29 7.72 11.80
CA VAL A 39 -8.64 6.40 12.33
C VAL A 39 -8.62 6.45 13.83
N ARG A 40 -9.68 5.99 14.48
CA ARG A 40 -9.75 5.83 15.92
C ARG A 40 -9.59 4.36 16.30
N LEU A 41 -8.59 4.06 17.12
CA LEU A 41 -8.40 2.73 17.71
C LEU A 41 -8.54 2.83 19.23
N ASN A 42 -9.54 2.15 19.80
CA ASN A 42 -9.82 2.17 21.25
C ASN A 42 -9.87 3.59 21.86
N GLY A 43 -10.49 4.54 21.16
CA GLY A 43 -10.60 5.93 21.64
C GLY A 43 -9.44 6.85 21.21
N ARG A 44 -8.29 6.31 20.78
CA ARG A 44 -7.14 7.11 20.32
C ARG A 44 -7.26 7.42 18.84
N MET A 45 -7.15 8.69 18.47
CA MET A 45 -7.24 9.16 17.09
C MET A 45 -5.86 9.23 16.44
N TYR A 46 -5.77 8.73 15.21
CA TYR A 46 -4.57 8.72 14.38
C TYR A 46 -4.90 9.38 13.04
N ASN A 47 -4.05 10.29 12.58
CA ASN A 47 -4.21 10.93 11.28
C ASN A 47 -3.45 10.11 10.22
N VAL A 48 -4.16 9.56 9.23
CA VAL A 48 -3.65 8.62 8.22
C VAL A 48 -3.62 9.26 6.82
N ASN A 49 -3.42 10.57 6.73
CA ASN A 49 -3.46 11.29 5.46
C ASN A 49 -2.34 10.84 4.51
N ARG A 50 -2.69 10.03 3.49
CA ARG A 50 -1.77 9.50 2.45
C ARG A 50 -0.52 8.79 3.00
N GLN A 51 -0.62 8.26 4.21
CA GLN A 51 0.49 7.63 4.90
C GLN A 51 0.09 6.26 5.40
N THR A 52 1.08 5.39 5.56
CA THR A 52 0.92 4.14 6.29
C THR A 52 1.34 4.36 7.72
N ILE A 53 0.50 3.97 8.67
CA ILE A 53 0.81 4.00 10.10
C ILE A 53 0.98 2.58 10.60
N PHE A 54 1.99 2.40 11.44
CA PHE A 54 2.27 1.15 12.14
C PHE A 54 1.91 1.34 13.60
N LEU A 55 0.92 0.57 14.06
CA LEU A 55 0.52 0.52 15.46
C LEU A 55 1.08 -0.77 16.04
N GLU A 56 2.11 -0.64 16.85
CA GLU A 56 2.82 -1.76 17.46
C GLU A 56 2.50 -1.89 18.95
N ASN A 57 2.90 -3.04 19.51
CA ASN A 57 2.73 -3.36 20.92
C ASN A 57 1.28 -3.24 21.42
N LEU A 58 0.32 -3.62 20.56
CA LEU A 58 -1.09 -3.64 20.95
C LEU A 58 -1.35 -4.86 21.82
N ALA A 59 -2.14 -4.70 22.88
CA ALA A 59 -2.61 -5.85 23.66
C ALA A 59 -3.33 -6.85 22.73
N GLY A 60 -3.23 -8.15 23.01
CA GLY A 60 -4.06 -9.13 22.30
C GLY A 60 -5.53 -8.99 22.73
N GLY A 61 -6.47 -9.14 21.81
CA GLY A 61 -7.91 -9.10 22.10
C GLY A 61 -8.75 -8.34 21.08
N LYS A 62 -9.95 -7.92 21.49
CA LYS A 62 -10.87 -7.13 20.65
C LYS A 62 -10.55 -5.64 20.79
N HIS A 63 -10.34 -4.97 19.66
CA HIS A 63 -10.13 -3.54 19.56
C HIS A 63 -11.24 -2.90 18.73
N ARG A 64 -11.70 -1.73 19.12
CA ARG A 64 -12.67 -0.95 18.34
C ARG A 64 -11.92 -0.12 17.32
N LEU A 65 -12.15 -0.40 16.03
CA LEU A 65 -11.61 0.33 14.90
C LEU A 65 -12.72 1.18 14.27
N GLU A 66 -12.48 2.48 14.16
CA GLU A 66 -13.39 3.42 13.53
C GLU A 66 -12.61 4.26 12.51
N VAL A 67 -13.15 4.42 11.32
CA VAL A 67 -12.53 5.25 10.27
C VAL A 67 -13.46 6.42 9.98
N TYR A 68 -12.89 7.61 10.06
CA TYR A 68 -13.54 8.88 9.83
C TYR A 68 -12.98 9.54 8.57
N LYS A 69 -13.85 10.03 7.70
CA LYS A 69 -13.52 10.80 6.52
C LYS A 69 -13.98 12.24 6.70
N THR A 70 -13.11 13.20 6.47
CA THR A 70 -13.46 14.61 6.51
C THR A 70 -13.73 15.12 5.10
N GLU A 71 -14.99 15.43 4.84
CA GLU A 71 -15.47 15.96 3.57
C GLU A 71 -15.34 17.49 3.58
N LYS A 72 -14.63 18.04 2.60
CA LYS A 72 -14.57 19.48 2.37
C LYS A 72 -15.68 19.86 1.39
N ARG A 73 -16.64 20.66 1.85
CA ARG A 73 -17.69 21.22 0.99
C ARG A 73 -17.25 22.61 0.51
N PRO A 74 -17.50 22.98 -0.75
CA PRO A 74 -17.32 24.37 -1.18
C PRO A 74 -18.25 25.25 -0.34
N PHE A 75 -17.72 26.33 0.23
CA PHE A 75 -18.46 27.33 1.03
C PHE A 75 -19.04 26.87 2.37
N SER A 76 -18.66 25.69 2.89
CA SER A 76 -19.11 25.23 4.21
C SER A 76 -17.96 24.63 5.02
N SER A 77 -18.13 24.58 6.34
CA SER A 77 -17.20 23.91 7.25
C SER A 77 -17.00 22.46 6.85
N SER A 78 -15.78 21.96 6.95
CA SER A 78 -15.51 20.55 6.72
C SER A 78 -16.30 19.69 7.70
N LYS A 79 -16.92 18.61 7.21
CA LYS A 79 -17.70 17.69 8.04
C LYS A 79 -16.97 16.36 8.14
N THR A 80 -16.76 15.89 9.36
CA THR A 80 -16.22 14.55 9.62
C THR A 80 -17.36 13.53 9.66
N VAL A 81 -17.25 12.46 8.88
CA VAL A 81 -18.25 11.40 8.71
C VAL A 81 -17.61 10.06 9.09
N LEU A 82 -18.29 9.26 9.91
CA LEU A 82 -17.89 7.89 10.20
C LEU A 82 -18.22 7.00 8.99
N ILE A 83 -17.21 6.42 8.37
CA ILE A 83 -17.36 5.58 7.17
C ILE A 83 -17.21 4.09 7.46
N PHE A 84 -16.57 3.73 8.57
CA PHE A 84 -16.39 2.34 8.98
C PHE A 84 -16.33 2.23 10.50
N SER A 85 -16.95 1.20 11.07
CA SER A 85 -16.91 0.94 12.51
C SER A 85 -17.06 -0.56 12.79
N GLN A 86 -16.00 -1.20 13.28
CA GLN A 86 -16.02 -2.62 13.59
C GLN A 86 -15.08 -2.95 14.76
N ALA A 87 -15.42 -3.99 15.52
CA ALA A 87 -14.49 -4.60 16.46
C ALA A 87 -13.57 -5.58 15.70
N VAL A 88 -12.26 -5.34 15.76
CA VAL A 88 -11.23 -6.18 15.15
C VAL A 88 -10.48 -6.98 16.23
N TYR A 89 -10.16 -8.24 15.95
CA TYR A 89 -9.38 -9.06 16.86
C TYR A 89 -7.90 -8.98 16.50
N VAL A 90 -7.09 -8.46 17.44
CA VAL A 90 -5.64 -8.34 17.33
C VAL A 90 -5.02 -9.50 18.09
N ASP A 91 -4.13 -10.22 17.43
CA ASP A 91 -3.41 -11.36 17.99
C ASP A 91 -1.90 -11.12 17.82
N PRO A 92 -1.07 -11.36 18.85
CA PRO A 92 0.38 -11.24 18.76
C PRO A 92 1.06 -12.02 17.64
N SER A 93 0.39 -13.03 17.08
CA SER A 93 0.91 -13.91 16.04
C SER A 93 0.63 -13.39 14.62
N TYR A 94 -0.26 -12.40 14.48
CA TYR A 94 -0.73 -11.89 13.20
C TYR A 94 -0.53 -10.37 13.10
N ILE A 95 -0.27 -9.92 11.88
CA ILE A 95 -0.36 -8.53 11.49
C ILE A 95 -1.74 -8.33 10.88
N LEU A 96 -2.49 -7.37 11.40
CA LEU A 96 -3.75 -6.95 10.81
C LEU A 96 -3.48 -5.75 9.89
N ASP A 97 -3.63 -5.96 8.60
CA ASP A 97 -3.56 -4.91 7.59
C ASP A 97 -4.94 -4.32 7.33
N VAL A 98 -5.06 -3.02 7.55
CA VAL A 98 -6.24 -2.21 7.27
C VAL A 98 -5.91 -1.39 6.03
N PHE A 99 -6.62 -1.65 4.94
CA PHE A 99 -6.44 -0.94 3.68
C PHE A 99 -7.67 -0.09 3.39
N ILE A 100 -7.47 1.22 3.29
CA ILE A 100 -8.50 2.20 2.95
C ILE A 100 -8.30 2.57 1.48
N ASP A 101 -9.26 2.18 0.64
CA ASP A 101 -9.18 2.44 -0.79
C ASP A 101 -9.51 3.90 -1.13
N ARG A 102 -9.35 4.28 -2.42
CA ARG A 102 -9.63 5.64 -2.90
C ARG A 102 -11.11 6.05 -2.81
N PHE A 103 -12.02 5.10 -2.63
CA PHE A 103 -13.45 5.30 -2.51
C PHE A 103 -13.90 5.35 -1.03
N GLY A 104 -12.97 5.12 -0.09
CA GLY A 104 -13.26 5.04 1.34
C GLY A 104 -13.76 3.67 1.80
N ALA A 105 -13.68 2.63 0.95
CA ALA A 105 -13.94 1.28 1.38
C ALA A 105 -12.78 0.77 2.23
N VAL A 106 -13.11 0.09 3.33
CA VAL A 106 -12.14 -0.42 4.30
C VAL A 106 -12.05 -1.94 4.18
N ASN A 107 -10.88 -2.42 3.80
CA ASN A 107 -10.57 -3.84 3.69
C ASN A 107 -9.67 -4.27 4.85
N LEU A 108 -9.98 -5.41 5.45
CA LEU A 108 -9.23 -6.00 6.55
C LEU A 108 -8.57 -7.30 6.09
N LYS A 109 -7.25 -7.39 6.19
CA LYS A 109 -6.49 -8.60 5.86
C LYS A 109 -5.64 -9.01 7.06
N LYS A 110 -5.68 -10.29 7.41
CA LYS A 110 -4.79 -10.84 8.43
C LYS A 110 -3.65 -11.56 7.75
N ASN A 111 -2.43 -11.16 8.07
CA ASN A 111 -1.21 -11.82 7.62
C ASN A 111 -0.52 -12.46 8.81
N MET A 112 -0.19 -13.75 8.70
CA MET A 112 0.54 -14.45 9.75
C MET A 112 1.98 -13.92 9.79
N THR A 113 2.46 -13.59 10.98
CA THR A 113 3.88 -13.27 11.14
C THR A 113 4.64 -14.59 11.12
N VAL A 114 4.92 -15.13 9.92
CA VAL A 114 5.80 -16.29 9.80
C VAL A 114 7.15 -15.82 10.31
N ARG A 115 7.52 -16.28 11.51
CA ARG A 115 8.90 -16.18 11.96
C ARG A 115 9.68 -17.01 10.96
N SER A 116 10.37 -16.35 10.03
CA SER A 116 11.46 -16.97 9.29
C SER A 116 12.52 -17.33 10.32
N THR A 117 12.28 -18.45 10.99
CA THR A 117 13.16 -19.01 12.00
C THR A 117 14.23 -19.65 11.14
N GLY A 118 15.34 -18.94 10.98
CA GLY A 118 16.44 -19.33 10.11
C GLY A 118 16.80 -20.79 10.35
N ASN A 119 16.54 -21.62 9.34
CA ASN A 119 17.25 -22.84 8.96
C ASN A 119 16.41 -23.56 7.91
N GLY A 120 16.69 -23.27 6.65
CA GLY A 120 16.05 -23.94 5.54
C GLY A 120 16.50 -23.36 4.22
N TYR A 121 17.69 -23.78 3.77
CA TYR A 121 17.99 -23.91 2.35
C TYR A 121 16.94 -24.83 1.71
N GLY A 122 15.75 -24.30 1.48
CA GLY A 122 14.65 -24.98 0.84
C GLY A 122 14.41 -24.30 -0.49
N ASN A 123 14.96 -24.87 -1.56
CA ASN A 123 14.50 -24.66 -2.92
C ASN A 123 13.00 -24.98 -2.97
N GLY A 124 12.17 -23.98 -2.65
CA GLY A 124 10.74 -24.02 -2.90
C GLY A 124 10.54 -23.88 -4.39
N TYR A 125 10.63 -25.00 -5.10
CA TYR A 125 10.01 -25.16 -6.40
C TYR A 125 8.55 -24.76 -6.23
N GLY A 126 8.24 -23.53 -6.64
CA GLY A 126 6.89 -23.02 -6.64
C GLY A 126 6.03 -23.94 -7.49
N ASP A 127 5.11 -24.62 -6.81
CA ASP A 127 3.99 -25.33 -7.41
C ASP A 127 3.24 -24.36 -8.31
N ARG A 128 3.60 -24.41 -9.61
CA ARG A 128 2.79 -23.90 -10.71
C ARG A 128 1.47 -24.63 -10.65
N TYR A 129 0.48 -23.99 -10.05
CA TYR A 129 -0.92 -24.25 -10.38
C TYR A 129 -1.05 -24.11 -11.90
N GLY A 130 -1.29 -25.25 -12.55
CA GLY A 130 -1.54 -25.34 -13.96
C GLY A 130 -2.88 -24.71 -14.29
N GLU A 131 -2.86 -23.48 -14.77
CA GLU A 131 -3.90 -22.96 -15.64
C GLU A 131 -3.63 -23.48 -17.06
N ARG A 132 -4.44 -24.47 -17.44
CA ARG A 132 -4.69 -24.83 -18.83
C ARG A 132 -5.41 -23.64 -19.48
N ASN A 133 -4.68 -22.90 -20.31
CA ASN A 133 -5.20 -22.14 -21.45
C ASN A 133 -4.10 -22.33 -22.51
N ASP A 134 -4.23 -23.30 -23.42
CA ASP A 134 -4.90 -23.09 -24.70
C ASP A 134 -4.83 -21.63 -25.12
N ASP A 135 -3.73 -21.27 -25.80
CA ASP A 135 -3.84 -20.58 -27.09
C ASP A 135 -2.54 -20.69 -27.89
N ARG A 136 -2.72 -21.20 -29.11
CA ARG A 136 -1.77 -21.24 -30.22
C ARG A 136 -1.26 -19.83 -30.51
N TYR A 137 0.04 -19.64 -30.61
CA TYR A 137 0.76 -18.82 -31.61
C TYR A 137 2.25 -18.93 -31.22
N ASP A 138 2.98 -19.86 -31.83
CA ASP A 138 3.78 -19.64 -33.04
C ASP A 138 5.11 -18.91 -32.76
N ASP A 139 6.15 -19.51 -33.31
CA ASP A 139 7.47 -18.96 -33.58
C ASP A 139 8.58 -18.89 -32.50
N ARG A 140 9.48 -19.88 -32.66
CA ARG A 140 10.94 -19.75 -32.79
C ARG A 140 11.85 -19.53 -31.58
N THR A 141 12.84 -20.44 -31.56
CA THR A 141 14.21 -20.32 -31.05
C THR A 141 14.43 -20.51 -29.55
N VAL A 142 14.35 -21.78 -29.14
CA VAL A 142 15.10 -22.29 -28.00
C VAL A 142 16.59 -22.23 -28.35
N ILE A 143 17.32 -21.28 -27.76
CA ILE A 143 18.77 -21.35 -27.65
C ILE A 143 19.12 -21.39 -26.16
N ARG A 144 19.42 -22.61 -25.69
CA ARG A 144 20.14 -22.85 -24.44
C ARG A 144 21.61 -22.49 -24.67
N TYR A 145 22.16 -21.58 -23.88
CA TYR A 145 23.59 -21.58 -23.58
C TYR A 145 23.82 -21.39 -22.09
N ASP A 146 24.11 -22.52 -21.44
CA ASP A 146 25.11 -22.58 -20.38
C ASP A 146 26.42 -21.98 -20.91
N ALA A 147 26.93 -20.92 -20.29
CA ALA A 147 28.34 -20.56 -20.40
C ALA A 147 28.75 -19.64 -19.25
N ARG A 148 29.41 -20.25 -18.25
CA ARG A 148 30.50 -19.60 -17.52
C ARG A 148 31.49 -19.03 -18.54
N ASN A 149 32.13 -17.93 -18.13
CA ASN A 149 33.44 -17.47 -18.59
C ASN A 149 33.45 -16.53 -19.82
N GLY A 150 33.79 -15.28 -19.53
CA GLY A 150 34.71 -14.41 -20.28
C GLY A 150 34.66 -14.35 -21.80
N GLY A 151 34.42 -13.13 -22.32
CA GLY A 151 35.07 -12.71 -23.56
C GLY A 151 34.18 -11.94 -24.53
N ALA A 152 34.65 -10.75 -24.87
CA ALA A 152 34.38 -10.00 -26.10
C ALA A 152 32.93 -9.57 -26.39
N MET A 153 32.66 -8.30 -26.07
CA MET A 153 31.54 -7.52 -26.62
C MET A 153 31.58 -7.54 -28.15
N ASN A 154 30.46 -7.94 -28.76
CA ASN A 154 30.19 -7.82 -30.19
C ASN A 154 29.46 -6.48 -30.45
N PRO A 155 29.99 -5.53 -31.26
CA PRO A 155 29.43 -4.17 -31.40
C PRO A 155 28.09 -4.08 -32.14
N GLN A 156 27.54 -5.19 -32.63
CA GLN A 156 26.31 -5.16 -33.44
C GLN A 156 25.00 -5.17 -32.64
N TYR A 157 25.03 -5.40 -31.33
CA TYR A 157 23.82 -5.39 -30.47
C TYR A 157 23.49 -4.03 -29.83
N GLU A 158 24.28 -2.99 -30.12
CA GLU A 158 24.07 -1.65 -29.55
C GLU A 158 23.11 -0.79 -30.40
N ASN A 159 22.86 -1.17 -31.66
CA ASN A 159 21.93 -0.45 -32.54
C ASN A 159 20.45 -0.75 -32.25
N ASP A 160 20.11 -1.96 -31.79
CA ASP A 160 18.70 -2.33 -31.58
C ASP A 160 18.13 -1.74 -30.28
N ARG A 161 18.93 -1.61 -29.22
CA ARG A 161 18.49 -0.96 -27.96
C ARG A 161 18.23 0.54 -28.10
N ASN A 162 18.87 1.20 -29.05
CA ASN A 162 18.65 2.63 -29.29
C ASN A 162 17.37 2.89 -30.11
N ASN A 163 16.92 1.92 -30.91
CA ASN A 163 15.67 2.05 -31.66
C ASN A 163 14.43 1.92 -30.76
N ASP A 164 14.44 1.00 -29.79
CA ASP A 164 13.31 0.84 -28.86
C ASP A 164 13.15 2.05 -27.93
N ARG A 165 14.25 2.65 -27.46
CA ARG A 165 14.20 3.88 -26.66
C ARG A 165 13.67 5.10 -27.42
N ASN A 166 13.86 5.17 -28.74
CA ASN A 166 13.35 6.27 -29.55
C ASN A 166 11.86 6.15 -29.84
N LYS A 167 11.32 4.93 -29.89
CA LYS A 167 9.90 4.69 -30.12
C LYS A 167 9.05 5.17 -28.93
N ASP A 168 9.46 4.82 -27.71
CA ASP A 168 8.76 5.24 -26.48
C ASP A 168 8.78 6.76 -26.24
N ASN A 169 9.80 7.46 -26.74
CA ASN A 169 9.89 8.92 -26.60
C ASN A 169 9.01 9.67 -27.62
N ASN A 170 8.78 9.10 -28.81
CA ASN A 170 7.89 9.70 -29.79
C ASN A 170 6.42 9.57 -29.37
N ASP A 171 6.02 8.44 -28.80
CA ASP A 171 4.63 8.22 -28.35
C ASP A 171 4.27 9.19 -27.22
N ARG A 172 5.18 9.40 -26.24
CA ARG A 172 4.97 10.37 -25.17
C ARG A 172 4.90 11.83 -25.62
N ASN A 173 5.55 12.19 -26.74
CA ASN A 173 5.50 13.54 -27.26
C ASN A 173 4.24 13.81 -28.09
N ASN A 174 3.71 12.79 -28.77
CA ASN A 174 2.46 12.93 -29.52
C ASN A 174 1.24 13.08 -28.60
N ASP A 175 1.17 12.31 -27.51
CA ASP A 175 0.05 12.39 -26.57
C ASP A 175 0.01 13.75 -25.87
N ARG A 176 1.17 14.26 -25.43
CA ARG A 176 1.25 15.58 -24.77
C ARG A 176 0.92 16.77 -25.66
N ASN A 177 1.13 16.64 -26.97
CA ASN A 177 0.86 17.72 -27.91
C ASN A 177 -0.61 17.71 -28.39
N SER A 178 -1.25 16.54 -28.38
CA SER A 178 -2.69 16.42 -28.66
C SER A 178 -3.54 17.06 -27.56
N ASP A 179 -3.25 16.75 -26.29
CA ASP A 179 -4.04 17.25 -25.16
C ASP A 179 -3.93 18.77 -25.00
N ARG A 180 -2.73 19.34 -25.18
CA ARG A 180 -2.52 20.80 -25.03
C ARG A 180 -3.17 21.64 -26.12
N ASN A 181 -3.37 21.09 -27.31
CA ASN A 181 -3.97 21.84 -28.42
C ASN A 181 -5.50 21.73 -28.44
N SER A 182 -6.06 20.66 -27.86
CA SER A 182 -7.49 20.50 -27.60
C SER A 182 -8.00 21.56 -26.62
N ASP A 183 -7.33 21.71 -25.47
CA ASP A 183 -7.84 22.55 -24.39
C ASP A 183 -7.76 24.06 -24.73
N ARG A 184 -6.71 24.48 -25.43
CA ARG A 184 -6.53 25.91 -25.80
C ARG A 184 -7.50 26.42 -26.85
N ASN A 185 -8.02 25.56 -27.73
CA ASN A 185 -8.95 25.99 -28.77
C ASN A 185 -10.41 26.04 -28.28
N ASN A 186 -10.77 25.25 -27.27
CA ASN A 186 -12.10 25.31 -26.69
C ASN A 186 -12.32 26.56 -25.82
N ASP A 187 -11.32 26.96 -25.04
CA ASP A 187 -11.45 28.14 -24.16
C ASP A 187 -11.56 29.45 -24.97
N ARG A 188 -10.84 29.57 -26.09
CA ARG A 188 -10.86 30.80 -26.91
C ARG A 188 -12.16 31.04 -27.68
N ASN A 189 -12.94 30.01 -27.96
CA ASN A 189 -14.21 30.15 -28.70
C ASN A 189 -15.39 30.48 -27.78
N ASN A 190 -15.33 30.13 -26.50
CA ASN A 190 -16.40 30.46 -25.56
C ASN A 190 -16.36 31.92 -25.10
N ASP A 191 -15.18 32.51 -24.94
CA ASP A 191 -15.06 33.90 -24.48
C ASP A 191 -15.51 34.92 -25.55
N LYS A 192 -15.40 34.60 -26.85
CA LYS A 192 -15.77 35.53 -27.93
C LYS A 192 -17.26 35.67 -28.20
N ASN A 193 -18.09 34.72 -27.77
CA ASN A 193 -19.54 34.77 -28.01
C ASN A 193 -20.33 35.34 -26.83
N GLY A 194 -19.70 35.53 -25.66
CA GLY A 194 -20.36 36.06 -24.46
C GLY A 194 -20.56 37.57 -24.45
N ASP A 195 -19.69 38.33 -25.11
CA ASP A 195 -19.64 39.79 -24.95
C ASP A 195 -20.49 40.58 -25.95
N GLN A 196 -21.13 39.94 -26.93
CA GLN A 196 -21.86 40.64 -28.00
C GLN A 196 -23.34 40.96 -27.72
N TYR A 197 -23.90 40.55 -26.57
CA TYR A 197 -25.35 40.65 -26.33
C TYR A 197 -25.81 41.68 -25.29
N ASN A 198 -24.94 42.45 -24.64
CA ASN A 198 -25.35 43.36 -23.55
C ASN A 198 -25.45 44.87 -23.89
N ASP A 199 -25.13 45.31 -25.10
CA ASP A 199 -25.08 46.76 -25.41
C ASP A 199 -26.27 47.32 -26.22
N ARG A 200 -27.45 46.69 -26.20
CA ARG A 200 -28.61 47.13 -27.02
C ARG A 200 -29.89 47.54 -26.28
N ASN A 201 -29.85 47.74 -24.97
CA ASN A 201 -30.97 48.35 -24.24
C ASN A 201 -30.49 49.39 -23.23
N SER A 202 -30.27 50.61 -23.71
CA SER A 202 -30.35 51.87 -22.96
C SER A 202 -30.67 53.00 -23.92
#